data_AF-A0A1Z9NR61-F1
#
_entry.id   AF-A0A1Z9NR61-F1
#
_cell.length_a   1.000
_cell.length_b   1.000
_cell.length_c   1.000
_cell.angle_alpha   90.00
_cell.angle_beta   90.00
_cell.angle_gamma   90.00
#
_symmetry.space_group_name_H-M   'P 1'
#
loop_
_entity.id
_entity.type
_entity.pdbx_description
1 polymer ?
#
loop_
_entity_poly.entity_id
_entity_poly.type
_entity_poly.pdbx_seq_one_letter_code
_entity_poly.pdbx_strand_id
1 'polypeptide(L)' 'MPRQRLKGQKPIESFDIFHGYDQDLNTWFVEIQIPKFGSGQILEWFKTEEAYEKRIKELRYTLYDIQWD' A
#
# COMPACT_ATOMS: atom_id res chain seq x y z
N MET A 1 20.84 -6.15 14.81
CA MET A 1 21.01 -7.40 14.05
C MET A 1 21.00 -7.09 12.56
N PRO A 2 21.73 -7.83 11.71
CA PRO A 2 21.69 -7.64 10.26
C PRO A 2 20.32 -8.01 9.69
N ARG A 3 19.95 -7.37 8.58
CA ARG A 3 18.68 -7.62 7.89
C ARG A 3 18.73 -9.00 7.23
N GLN A 4 17.78 -9.87 7.56
CA GLN A 4 17.62 -11.18 6.91
C GLN A 4 16.60 -11.10 5.77
N ARG A 5 16.86 -11.80 4.66
CA ARG A 5 16.00 -11.80 3.47
C ARG A 5 15.56 -13.23 3.15
N LEU A 6 14.25 -13.41 2.97
CA LEU A 6 13.63 -14.62 2.43
C LEU A 6 12.87 -14.28 1.14
N LYS A 7 12.84 -15.18 0.16
CA LYS A 7 12.14 -14.97 -1.12
C LYS A 7 11.05 -16.03 -1.29
N GLY A 8 9.81 -15.58 -1.53
CA GLY A 8 8.69 -16.41 -1.98
C GLY A 8 8.30 -16.06 -3.43
N GLN A 9 7.55 -16.95 -4.08
CA GLN A 9 7.03 -16.74 -5.45
C GLN A 9 5.51 -16.91 -5.56
N LYS A 10 4.82 -17.24 -4.44
CA LYS A 10 3.37 -17.39 -4.48
C LYS A 10 2.72 -16.04 -4.76
N PRO A 11 1.80 -15.94 -5.73
CA PRO A 11 1.09 -14.71 -6.00
C PRO A 11 0.23 -14.31 -4.80
N ILE A 12 0.05 -12.99 -4.62
CA ILE A 12 -0.90 -12.45 -3.64
C ILE A 12 -2.27 -12.49 -4.30
N GLU A 13 -3.18 -13.32 -3.76
CA GLU A 13 -4.51 -13.55 -4.32
C GLU A 13 -5.49 -12.41 -4.02
N SER A 14 -5.34 -11.73 -2.88
CA SER A 14 -6.19 -10.62 -2.45
C SER A 14 -5.43 -9.69 -1.52
N PHE A 15 -5.76 -8.41 -1.58
CA PHE A 15 -5.24 -7.37 -0.71
C PHE A 15 -6.30 -6.26 -0.56
N ASP A 16 -6.23 -5.55 0.55
CA ASP A 16 -7.02 -4.35 0.81
C ASP A 16 -6.09 -3.14 0.82
N ILE A 17 -6.55 -2.00 0.30
CA ILE A 17 -5.81 -0.73 0.33
C ILE A 17 -6.59 0.26 1.18
N PHE A 18 -5.98 0.70 2.28
CA PHE A 18 -6.43 1.82 3.09
C PHE A 18 -5.54 3.01 2.82
N HIS A 19 -6.11 4.18 2.63
CA HIS A 19 -5.33 5.35 2.30
C HIS A 19 -6.07 6.63 2.66
N GLY A 20 -5.31 7.69 2.95
CA GLY A 20 -5.89 8.98 3.33
C GLY A 20 -4.92 9.84 4.11
N TYR A 21 -5.47 10.84 4.80
CA TYR A 21 -4.74 11.69 5.72
C TYR A 21 -5.00 11.27 7.16
N ASP A 22 -3.95 10.92 7.89
CA ASP A 22 -4.00 10.66 9.32
C ASP A 22 -3.98 12.00 10.07
N GLN A 23 -5.06 12.29 10.81
CA GLN A 23 -5.24 13.54 11.56
C GLN A 23 -4.39 13.59 12.84
N ASP A 24 -4.11 12.43 13.45
CA ASP A 24 -3.33 12.37 14.69
C ASP A 24 -1.85 12.59 14.38
N LEU A 25 -1.37 12.00 13.29
CA LEU A 25 0.02 12.12 12.84
C LEU A 25 0.25 13.26 11.85
N ASN A 26 -0.82 13.93 11.40
CA ASN A 26 -0.80 15.02 10.42
C ASN A 26 -0.05 14.65 9.13
N THR A 27 -0.23 13.43 8.63
CA THR A 27 0.51 12.91 7.47
C THR A 27 -0.36 12.06 6.56
N TRP A 28 -0.07 12.09 5.25
CA TRP A 28 -0.72 11.22 4.28
C TRP A 28 -0.15 9.80 4.35
N PHE A 29 -0.99 8.80 4.05
CA PHE A 29 -0.59 7.41 4.12
C PHE A 29 -1.27 6.52 3.08
N VAL A 30 -0.59 5.41 2.79
CA VAL A 30 -1.12 4.25 2.08
C VAL A 30 -0.72 3.00 2.86
N GLU A 31 -1.70 2.17 3.19
CA GLU A 31 -1.53 0.89 3.85
C GLU A 31 -2.10 -0.22 2.96
N ILE A 32 -1.29 -1.22 2.66
CA ILE A 32 -1.70 -2.42 1.94
C ILE A 32 -1.73 -3.58 2.93
N GLN A 33 -2.91 -4.12 3.15
CA GLN A 33 -3.12 -5.29 4.01
C GLN A 33 -3.29 -6.54 3.15
N ILE A 34 -2.63 -7.63 3.52
CA ILE A 34 -2.83 -8.94 2.91
C ILE A 34 -3.46 -9.88 3.95
N PRO A 35 -4.80 -10.00 3.99
CA PRO A 35 -5.52 -10.65 5.09
C PRO A 35 -5.06 -12.08 5.39
N LYS A 36 -4.74 -12.85 4.33
CA LYS A 36 -4.27 -14.23 4.41
C LYS A 36 -2.97 -14.41 5.22
N PHE A 37 -2.19 -13.35 5.38
CA PHE A 37 -0.93 -13.38 6.16
C PHE A 37 -1.05 -12.73 7.54
N GLY A 38 -2.26 -12.33 7.96
CA GLY A 38 -2.62 -11.98 9.34
C GLY A 38 -1.99 -10.72 9.96
N SER A 39 -0.82 -10.28 9.48
CA SER A 39 -0.06 -9.19 10.10
C SER A 39 0.88 -8.43 9.16
N GLY A 40 0.78 -8.65 7.84
CA GLY A 40 1.60 -7.96 6.85
C GLY A 40 0.91 -6.70 6.35
N GLN A 41 1.20 -5.56 6.99
CA GLN A 41 0.82 -4.23 6.48
C GLN A 41 2.05 -3.62 5.81
N ILE A 42 1.94 -3.30 4.52
CA ILE A 42 2.91 -2.40 3.88
C ILE A 42 2.36 -1.00 4.08
N LEU A 43 2.96 -0.27 5.02
CA LEU A 43 2.57 1.09 5.35
C LEU A 43 3.61 2.07 4.81
N GLU A 44 3.14 3.03 4.03
CA GLU A 44 3.94 4.09 3.43
C GLU A 44 3.37 5.45 3.87
N TRP A 45 4.24 6.31 4.40
CA TRP A 45 3.91 7.66 4.86
C TRP A 45 4.46 8.70 3.88
N PHE A 46 3.67 9.73 3.59
CA PHE A 46 4.02 10.78 2.63
C PHE A 46 4.05 12.15 3.28
N LYS A 47 5.11 12.90 3.02
CA LYS A 47 5.30 14.25 3.54
C LYS A 47 4.40 15.30 2.87
N THR A 48 3.92 15.03 1.66
CA THR A 48 3.08 15.95 0.90
C THR A 48 1.92 15.21 0.24
N GLU A 49 0.83 15.93 -0.02
CA GLU A 49 -0.35 15.40 -0.70
C GLU A 49 -0.04 14.96 -2.12
N GLU A 50 0.79 15.70 -2.86
CA GLU A 50 1.12 15.38 -4.24
C GLU A 50 1.87 14.04 -4.38
N ALA A 51 2.78 13.73 -3.43
CA ALA A 51 3.49 12.47 -3.41
C ALA A 51 2.54 11.29 -3.13
N TYR A 52 1.60 11.50 -2.21
CA TYR A 52 0.54 10.54 -1.90
C TYR A 52 -0.39 10.31 -3.10
N GLU A 53 -0.88 11.37 -3.75
CA GLU A 53 -1.77 11.27 -4.91
C GLU A 53 -1.09 10.54 -6.08
N LYS A 54 0.19 10.83 -6.31
CA LYS A 54 0.99 10.13 -7.31
C LYS A 54 1.03 8.63 -7.01
N ARG A 55 1.29 8.24 -5.75
CA ARG A 55 1.32 6.83 -5.35
C ARG A 55 -0.03 6.15 -5.57
N ILE A 56 -1.13 6.80 -5.22
CA ILE A 56 -2.48 6.26 -5.45
C ILE A 56 -2.75 6.05 -6.93
N LYS A 57 -2.37 7.00 -7.80
CA LYS A 57 -2.50 6.84 -9.26
C LYS A 57 -1.69 5.64 -9.76
N GLU A 58 -0.44 5.51 -9.33
CA GLU A 58 0.40 4.36 -9.69
C GLU A 58 -0.21 3.03 -9.25
N LEU A 59 -0.71 2.94 -8.01
CA LEU A 59 -1.37 1.73 -7.52
C LEU A 59 -2.63 1.41 -8.32
N ARG A 60 -3.41 2.43 -8.72
CA ARG A 60 -4.55 2.26 -9.63
C ARG A 60 -4.12 1.66 -10.96
N TYR A 61 -3.13 2.23 -11.64
CA TYR A 61 -2.69 1.70 -12.93
C TYR A 61 -2.02 0.32 -12.86
N THR A 62 -1.36 -0.01 -11.75
CA THR A 62 -0.56 -1.24 -11.64
C THR A 62 -1.32 -2.41 -11.02
N LEU A 63 -2.27 -2.16 -10.14
CA LEU A 63 -3.03 -3.18 -9.44
C LEU A 63 -4.47 -3.32 -9.93
N TYR A 64 -5.01 -2.27 -10.57
CA TYR A 64 -6.37 -2.24 -11.06
C TYR A 64 -6.38 -2.07 -12.58
N ASP A 65 -6.39 -3.20 -13.30
CA ASP A 65 -6.85 -3.29 -14.70
C ASP A 65 -8.39 -3.08 -14.77
N ILE A 66 -8.93 -2.17 -13.95
CA ILE A 66 -10.36 -1.85 -13.88
C ILE A 66 -10.64 -0.77 -14.92
N GLN A 67 -11.20 -1.20 -16.04
CA GLN A 67 -11.99 -0.33 -16.91
C GLN A 67 -13.11 0.29 -16.07
N TRP A 68 -13.23 1.60 -16.12
CA TRP A 68 -14.42 2.30 -15.63
C TRP A 68 -15.37 2.51 -16.81
N ASP A 69 -16.67 2.36 -16.52
CA ASP A 69 -17.76 2.83 -17.37
C ASP A 69 -17.69 4.35 -17.61
#